data_AF-S9VDB3-F1
#
_entry.id   AF-S9VDB3-F1
#
_cell.length_a   1.000
_cell.length_b   1.000
_cell.length_c   1.000
_cell.angle_alpha   90.00
_cell.angle_beta   90.00
_cell.angle_gamma   90.00
#
_symmetry.space_group_name_H-M   'P 1'
#
loop_
_entity.id
_entity.type
_entity.pdbx_description
1 polymer ?
#
loop_
_entity_poly.entity_id
_entity_poly.type
_entity_poly.pdbx_seq_one_letter_code
_entity_poly.pdbx_strand_id
1 'polypeptide(L)'
;MWRFYYGVGIIVVLVVYLPLTSALVAFLGLSLHQRTAIAIGAIVLTCMLLGMALPLSWLDRRTTTKTEVTLAAEALVAERRRHSAESDGKEGAVAVGNVEVAEPISDGIEATHSNSSVDAAAQQGTAVPVASPLMLEIATDVDYIAPQYQTSFWQNLCTLQLWSILWTMFCGVGAEFVIIFNARFLYGALNGAAPDDTVGALLTVINGVGSAVGRLAMSYFEVWTQNKKAEDRMPITISFFVPTWCIIISIVLFLVLPGRWLLLAFTVASLGNGFCASVTILALRTIYAKDPAKHYNFGYNALWIAAILLNRVLFGEYYAVQADKLGVKVCYSRVCVQTPLIVMLALNVTAFVSNVYLHIVYSRFSRRVLDERAAVKRQCLQQAAAATEEQEVKL
;
A
#
# COMPACT_ATOMS: atom_id res chain seq x y z
N MET A 1 -6.69 16.27 9.74
CA MET A 1 -6.07 17.16 8.73
C MET A 1 -4.73 17.72 9.21
N TRP A 2 -4.66 18.62 10.20
CA TRP A 2 -3.38 19.22 10.62
C TRP A 2 -2.29 18.21 11.03
N ARG A 3 -2.62 17.17 11.82
CA ARG A 3 -1.70 16.03 12.13
C ARG A 3 -1.07 15.40 10.89
N PHE A 4 -1.87 15.24 9.83
CA PHE A 4 -1.42 14.63 8.57
C PHE A 4 -0.45 15.55 7.83
N TYR A 5 -0.77 16.83 7.67
CA TYR A 5 0.13 17.80 7.04
C TYR A 5 1.45 17.98 7.82
N TYR A 6 1.39 17.99 9.16
CA TYR A 6 2.56 18.03 10.02
C TYR A 6 3.46 16.80 9.81
N GLY A 7 2.88 15.59 9.83
CA GLY A 7 3.59 14.35 9.59
C GLY A 7 4.25 14.26 8.21
N VAL A 8 3.49 14.59 7.16
CA VAL A 8 4.00 14.66 5.77
C VAL A 8 5.15 15.67 5.67
N GLY A 9 5.02 16.84 6.31
CA GLY A 9 6.08 17.86 6.36
C GLY A 9 7.38 17.33 6.96
N ILE A 10 7.33 16.68 8.12
CA ILE A 10 8.54 16.10 8.75
C ILE A 10 9.14 14.98 7.89
N ILE A 11 8.30 14.11 7.30
CA ILE A 11 8.78 13.03 6.42
C ILE A 11 9.51 13.62 5.20
N VAL A 12 8.97 14.66 4.56
CA VAL A 12 9.63 15.35 3.43
C VAL A 12 10.96 15.96 3.87
N VAL A 13 11.02 16.60 5.04
CA VAL A 13 12.28 17.16 5.59
C VAL A 13 13.30 16.05 5.85
N LEU A 14 12.92 14.92 6.47
CA LEU A 14 13.81 13.79 6.71
C LEU A 14 14.32 13.14 5.43
N VAL A 15 13.46 13.00 4.42
CA VAL A 15 13.80 12.48 3.07
C VAL A 15 14.87 13.32 2.39
N VAL A 16 14.88 14.65 2.58
CA VAL A 16 15.92 15.53 2.02
C VAL A 16 17.14 15.61 2.94
N TYR A 17 16.94 15.74 4.25
CA TYR A 17 17.99 16.00 5.23
C TYR A 17 18.94 14.83 5.39
N LEU A 18 18.43 13.60 5.55
CA LEU A 18 19.26 12.44 5.85
C LEU A 18 20.24 12.07 4.71
N PRO A 19 19.82 11.96 3.43
CA PRO A 19 20.75 11.62 2.35
C PRO A 19 21.73 12.75 2.07
N LEU A 20 21.27 14.01 2.12
CA LEU A 20 22.13 15.17 1.90
C LEU A 20 23.25 15.23 2.94
N THR A 21 22.91 15.15 4.23
CA THR A 21 23.91 15.19 5.30
C THR A 21 24.82 13.97 5.29
N SER A 22 24.29 12.78 5.01
CA SER A 22 25.10 11.55 4.89
C SER A 22 26.06 11.59 3.71
N ALA A 23 25.64 12.15 2.57
CA ALA A 23 26.51 12.39 1.43
C ALA A 23 27.59 13.43 1.77
N LEU A 24 27.25 14.55 2.41
CA LEU A 24 28.25 15.54 2.84
C LEU A 24 29.30 14.91 3.77
N VAL A 25 28.91 14.05 4.72
CA VAL A 25 29.84 13.32 5.59
C VAL A 25 30.72 12.35 4.79
N ALA A 26 30.16 11.54 3.90
CA ALA A 26 30.87 10.51 3.14
C ALA A 26 31.73 11.06 1.97
N PHE A 27 31.47 12.28 1.50
CA PHE A 27 32.17 12.87 0.35
C PHE A 27 33.11 14.03 0.72
N LEU A 28 32.84 14.80 1.78
CA LEU A 28 33.62 16.01 2.14
C LEU A 28 34.51 15.87 3.38
N GLY A 29 34.52 14.73 4.07
CA GLY A 29 35.46 14.48 5.18
C GLY A 29 35.26 15.39 6.40
N LEU A 30 34.01 15.75 6.71
CA LEU A 30 33.63 16.70 7.76
C LEU A 30 34.26 16.41 9.14
N SER A 31 34.49 17.47 9.93
CA SER A 31 35.08 17.39 11.28
C SER A 31 34.11 16.80 12.31
N LEU A 32 34.64 16.37 13.47
CA LEU A 32 33.84 15.74 14.52
C LEU A 32 32.68 16.63 15.00
N HIS A 33 32.92 17.92 15.24
CA HIS A 33 31.87 18.87 15.63
C HIS A 33 30.76 18.99 14.59
N GLN A 34 31.10 19.00 13.30
CA GLN A 34 30.12 19.07 12.21
C GLN A 34 29.28 17.78 12.13
N ARG A 35 29.91 16.61 12.32
CA ARG A 35 29.20 15.31 12.39
C ARG A 35 28.24 15.26 13.58
N THR A 36 28.65 15.74 14.75
CA THR A 36 27.80 15.79 15.95
C THR A 36 26.61 16.72 15.77
N ALA A 37 26.81 17.91 15.16
CA ALA A 37 25.71 18.83 14.86
C ALA A 37 24.66 18.24 13.91
N ILE A 38 25.12 17.52 12.87
CA ILE A 38 24.25 16.76 11.95
C ILE A 38 23.47 15.67 12.69
N ALA A 39 24.13 14.90 13.55
CA ALA A 39 23.49 13.83 14.32
C ALA A 39 22.41 14.35 15.27
N ILE A 40 22.67 15.47 15.96
CA ILE A 40 21.68 16.14 16.81
C ILE A 40 20.47 16.60 15.98
N GLY A 41 20.69 17.20 14.81
CA GLY A 41 19.59 17.59 13.90
C GLY A 41 18.73 16.40 13.46
N ALA A 42 19.36 15.27 13.10
CA ALA A 42 18.65 14.04 12.75
C ALA A 42 17.82 13.47 13.92
N ILE A 43 18.37 13.47 15.14
CA ILE A 43 17.65 13.05 16.36
C ILE A 43 16.45 13.95 16.61
N VAL A 44 16.62 15.27 16.58
CA VAL A 44 15.53 16.24 16.80
C VAL A 44 14.40 16.06 15.77
N LEU A 45 14.72 15.95 14.47
CA LEU A 45 13.74 15.70 13.41
C LEU A 45 13.02 14.35 13.59
N THR A 46 13.71 13.31 14.07
CA THR A 46 13.11 12.01 14.34
C THR A 46 12.19 12.07 15.57
N CYS A 47 12.60 12.75 16.64
CA CYS A 47 11.78 12.99 17.82
C CYS A 47 10.51 13.80 17.50
N MET A 48 10.53 14.71 16.52
CA MET A 48 9.33 15.42 16.06
C MET A 48 8.26 14.48 15.49
N LEU A 49 8.61 13.30 14.94
CA LEU A 49 7.63 12.30 14.53
C LEU A 49 6.82 11.76 15.71
N LEU A 50 7.42 11.65 16.91
CA LEU A 50 6.70 11.26 18.13
C LEU A 50 5.64 12.29 18.54
N GLY A 51 5.80 13.55 18.12
CA GLY A 51 4.79 14.61 18.26
C GLY A 51 3.45 14.27 17.58
N MET A 52 3.43 13.40 16.57
CA MET A 52 2.18 12.91 15.97
C MET A 52 1.40 11.96 16.90
N ALA A 53 2.10 11.20 17.75
CA ALA A 53 1.50 10.23 18.66
C ALA A 53 0.93 10.88 19.93
N LEU A 54 1.40 12.08 20.29
CA LEU A 54 0.90 12.80 21.46
C LEU A 54 -0.55 13.29 21.22
N PRO A 55 -1.47 13.11 22.19
CA PRO A 55 -2.85 13.58 22.11
C PRO A 55 -2.94 15.09 22.39
N LEU A 56 -2.34 15.90 21.51
CA LEU A 56 -2.27 17.35 21.63
C LEU A 56 -3.52 18.00 21.04
N SER A 57 -4.33 18.63 21.90
CA SER A 57 -5.63 19.25 21.57
C SER A 57 -5.58 20.25 20.40
N TRP A 58 -4.52 21.05 20.31
CA TRP A 58 -4.30 22.02 19.24
C TRP A 58 -4.04 21.40 17.86
N LEU A 59 -3.58 20.14 17.83
CA LEU A 59 -3.31 19.39 16.60
C LEU A 59 -4.57 18.66 16.08
N ASP A 60 -5.57 18.47 16.96
CA ASP A 60 -6.68 17.50 16.80
C ASP A 60 -8.07 18.16 16.74
N ARG A 61 -8.16 19.33 16.09
CA ARG A 61 -9.33 20.24 15.97
C ARG A 61 -10.61 19.67 15.29
N ARG A 62 -10.81 18.34 15.27
CA ARG A 62 -12.04 17.66 14.84
C ARG A 62 -12.49 16.55 15.80
N THR A 63 -11.60 16.04 16.65
CA THR A 63 -11.92 14.91 17.54
C THR A 63 -12.77 15.39 18.71
N THR A 64 -12.46 16.55 19.29
CA THR A 64 -13.24 17.20 20.36
C THR A 64 -14.70 17.37 19.96
N THR A 65 -14.98 17.85 18.74
CA THR A 65 -16.35 18.06 18.24
C THR A 65 -17.12 16.75 18.06
N LYS A 66 -16.46 15.66 17.65
CA LYS A 66 -17.14 14.34 17.61
C LYS A 66 -17.45 13.85 19.03
N THR A 67 -16.49 13.93 19.95
CA THR A 67 -16.65 13.50 21.34
C THR A 67 -17.71 14.30 22.09
N GLU A 68 -17.76 15.62 21.90
CA GLU A 68 -18.79 16.50 22.47
C GLU A 68 -20.18 16.16 21.91
N VAL A 69 -20.30 15.86 20.62
CA VAL A 69 -21.59 15.48 20.00
C VAL A 69 -22.04 14.08 20.45
N THR A 70 -21.16 13.09 20.58
CA THR A 70 -21.55 11.77 21.14
C THR A 70 -21.91 11.88 22.63
N LEU A 71 -21.14 12.62 23.44
CA LEU A 71 -21.48 12.80 24.86
C LEU A 71 -22.79 13.59 25.04
N ALA A 72 -23.07 14.58 24.19
CA ALA A 72 -24.36 15.29 24.18
C ALA A 72 -25.51 14.38 23.74
N ALA A 73 -25.30 13.53 22.73
CA ALA A 73 -26.31 12.55 22.29
C ALA A 73 -26.59 11.49 23.38
N GLU A 74 -25.56 10.98 24.04
CA GLU A 74 -25.67 10.03 25.16
C GLU A 74 -26.38 10.67 26.36
N ALA A 75 -26.07 11.94 26.69
CA ALA A 75 -26.78 12.69 27.72
C ALA A 75 -28.27 12.86 27.39
N LEU A 76 -28.62 13.25 26.15
CA LEU A 76 -30.03 13.37 25.72
C LEU A 76 -30.78 12.04 25.74
N VAL A 77 -30.12 10.92 25.41
CA VAL A 77 -30.69 9.57 25.53
C VAL A 77 -30.89 9.17 26.99
N ALA A 78 -29.97 9.54 27.89
CA ALA A 78 -30.10 9.31 29.33
C ALA A 78 -31.24 10.14 29.95
N GLU A 79 -31.38 11.41 29.56
CA GLU A 79 -32.48 12.29 29.98
C GLU A 79 -33.84 11.71 29.55
N ARG A 80 -33.96 11.26 28.28
CA ARG A 80 -35.17 10.64 27.74
C ARG A 80 -35.52 9.32 28.45
N ARG A 81 -34.52 8.52 28.85
CA ARG A 81 -34.75 7.29 29.65
C ARG A 81 -35.30 7.59 31.06
N ARG A 82 -34.90 8.69 31.70
CA ARG A 82 -35.46 9.10 32.99
C ARG A 82 -36.94 9.50 32.86
N HIS A 83 -37.28 10.29 31.85
CA HIS A 83 -38.67 10.71 31.61
C HIS A 83 -39.62 9.55 31.30
N SER A 84 -39.16 8.47 30.65
CA SER A 84 -39.98 7.26 30.48
C SER A 84 -40.14 6.45 31.77
N ALA A 85 -39.16 6.43 32.66
CA ALA A 85 -39.22 5.67 33.91
C ALA A 85 -40.20 6.26 34.96
N GLU A 86 -40.52 7.55 34.85
CA GLU A 86 -41.45 8.24 35.76
C GLU A 86 -42.93 8.13 35.32
N SER A 87 -43.19 7.63 34.10
CA SER A 87 -44.54 7.51 33.53
C SER A 87 -45.21 6.15 33.75
N ASP A 88 -44.48 5.12 34.15
CA ASP A 88 -44.95 3.71 34.13
C ASP A 88 -45.28 3.16 35.54
N GLY A 89 -45.72 4.05 36.42
CA GLY A 89 -46.14 3.74 37.78
C GLY A 89 -47.60 3.27 37.89
N LYS A 90 -48.00 2.20 37.18
CA LYS A 90 -49.25 1.45 37.45
C LYS A 90 -49.37 0.11 36.70
N GLU A 91 -49.43 -0.98 37.47
CA GLU A 91 -50.01 -2.30 37.13
C GLU A 91 -49.38 -3.07 35.94
N GLY A 92 -49.12 -4.38 35.97
CA GLY A 92 -49.28 -5.42 36.98
C GLY A 92 -48.75 -6.76 36.40
N ALA A 93 -48.14 -7.62 37.22
CA ALA A 93 -47.27 -8.70 36.72
C ALA A 93 -47.99 -9.96 36.20
N VAL A 94 -47.46 -10.59 35.14
CA VAL A 94 -47.46 -12.06 34.90
C VAL A 94 -46.12 -12.45 34.25
N ALA A 95 -45.56 -13.62 34.62
CA ALA A 95 -44.20 -14.03 34.26
C ALA A 95 -44.12 -15.21 33.27
N VAL A 96 -43.24 -15.06 32.26
CA VAL A 96 -42.55 -16.08 31.41
C VAL A 96 -41.29 -15.37 30.86
N GLY A 97 -40.10 -15.97 30.64
CA GLY A 97 -39.55 -17.30 30.89
C GLY A 97 -38.14 -17.41 30.26
N ASN A 98 -37.34 -18.45 30.58
CA ASN A 98 -35.96 -18.57 30.09
C ASN A 98 -35.87 -18.94 28.59
N VAL A 99 -35.03 -18.23 27.82
CA VAL A 99 -34.12 -18.83 26.81
C VAL A 99 -32.80 -18.05 26.79
N GLU A 100 -31.70 -18.78 26.76
CA GLU A 100 -30.31 -18.33 26.68
C GLU A 100 -29.86 -18.21 25.21
N VAL A 101 -29.29 -17.08 24.78
CA VAL A 101 -28.74 -16.91 23.41
C VAL A 101 -27.40 -16.15 23.44
N ALA A 102 -26.46 -16.65 22.64
CA ALA A 102 -25.05 -16.28 22.58
C ALA A 102 -24.74 -14.85 22.10
N GLU A 103 -23.51 -14.41 22.38
CA GLU A 103 -22.90 -13.18 21.86
C GLU A 103 -22.80 -13.17 20.32
N PRO A 104 -23.11 -12.05 19.64
CA PRO A 104 -22.77 -11.84 18.24
C PRO A 104 -21.40 -11.17 18.08
N ILE A 105 -20.65 -11.68 17.11
CA ILE A 105 -19.31 -11.24 16.72
C ILE A 105 -19.36 -9.85 16.04
N SER A 106 -18.34 -9.02 16.29
CA SER A 106 -18.19 -7.70 15.68
C SER A 106 -17.66 -7.80 14.24
N ASP A 107 -18.55 -7.59 13.26
CA ASP A 107 -18.17 -7.28 11.87
C ASP A 107 -18.13 -5.76 11.65
N GLY A 108 -16.94 -5.22 11.44
CA GLY A 108 -16.71 -3.80 11.19
C GLY A 108 -16.70 -3.48 9.69
N ILE A 109 -17.84 -3.01 9.16
CA ILE A 109 -17.91 -2.30 7.88
C ILE A 109 -18.60 -0.95 8.13
N GLU A 110 -17.79 0.12 8.25
CA GLU A 110 -18.31 1.50 8.32
C GLU A 110 -18.82 1.95 6.94
N ALA A 111 -20.07 1.61 6.63
CA ALA A 111 -20.80 2.26 5.53
C ALA A 111 -21.19 3.68 5.96
N THR A 112 -20.68 4.69 5.24
CA THR A 112 -20.94 6.10 5.56
C THR A 112 -22.30 6.53 5.03
N HIS A 113 -23.36 6.36 5.83
CA HIS A 113 -24.68 6.88 5.48
C HIS A 113 -24.74 8.41 5.62
N SER A 114 -24.95 9.07 4.49
CA SER A 114 -25.35 10.47 4.41
C SER A 114 -26.81 10.66 4.86
N ASN A 115 -27.05 11.74 5.60
CA ASN A 115 -28.31 12.07 6.28
C ASN A 115 -29.57 12.07 5.39
N SER A 116 -30.69 11.63 5.96
CA SER A 116 -32.03 12.11 5.61
C SER A 116 -32.84 12.39 6.88
N SER A 117 -32.91 13.65 7.30
CA SER A 117 -33.83 14.14 8.33
C SER A 117 -34.92 14.96 7.66
N VAL A 118 -36.15 14.44 7.69
CA VAL A 118 -37.36 15.18 7.32
C VAL A 118 -37.71 16.11 8.48
N ASP A 119 -37.97 17.39 8.20
CA ASP A 119 -38.88 18.23 8.98
C ASP A 119 -39.36 19.42 8.15
N ALA A 120 -40.58 19.88 8.42
CA ALA A 120 -41.35 20.73 7.51
C ALA A 120 -41.52 22.18 7.99
N ALA A 121 -41.56 23.12 7.04
CA ALA A 121 -42.16 24.45 7.21
C ALA A 121 -42.77 24.91 5.87
N ALA A 122 -43.86 25.68 5.93
CA ALA A 122 -44.79 25.86 4.81
C ALA A 122 -44.75 27.24 4.13
N GLN A 123 -45.39 27.31 2.95
CA GLN A 123 -45.65 28.51 2.11
C GLN A 123 -44.38 29.03 1.39
N GLN A 124 -44.42 29.49 0.13
CA GLN A 124 -45.53 30.08 -0.64
C GLN A 124 -45.39 29.73 -2.14
N GLY A 125 -46.47 29.80 -2.92
CA GLY A 125 -46.50 29.28 -4.29
C GLY A 125 -45.77 30.13 -5.34
N THR A 126 -44.91 29.48 -6.12
CA THR A 126 -44.47 29.92 -7.46
C THR A 126 -44.32 28.69 -8.35
N ALA A 127 -44.82 28.78 -9.59
CA ALA A 127 -44.73 27.68 -10.54
C ALA A 127 -43.28 27.47 -11.00
N VAL A 128 -42.70 26.32 -10.66
CA VAL A 128 -41.40 25.89 -11.20
C VAL A 128 -41.67 25.20 -12.55
N PRO A 129 -41.01 25.60 -13.65
CA PRO A 129 -41.22 24.97 -14.94
C PRO A 129 -40.71 23.53 -14.94
N VAL A 130 -41.39 22.65 -15.69
CA VAL A 130 -41.00 21.25 -15.90
C VAL A 130 -39.61 21.22 -16.54
N ALA A 131 -38.59 20.93 -15.73
CA ALA A 131 -37.24 20.67 -16.22
C ALA A 131 -37.15 19.21 -16.68
N SER A 132 -36.72 18.99 -17.92
CA SER A 132 -36.64 17.66 -18.54
C SER A 132 -35.79 16.68 -17.72
N PRO A 133 -36.12 15.37 -17.75
CA PRO A 133 -35.39 14.35 -17.00
C PRO A 133 -34.04 14.01 -17.65
N LEU A 134 -33.06 14.90 -17.51
CA LEU A 134 -31.66 14.50 -17.62
C LEU A 134 -31.31 13.74 -16.34
N MET A 135 -31.44 12.40 -16.38
CA MET A 135 -31.05 11.52 -15.29
C MET A 135 -29.65 11.91 -14.80
N LEU A 136 -29.56 12.46 -13.59
CA LEU A 136 -28.31 12.62 -12.89
C LEU A 136 -27.76 11.20 -12.67
N GLU A 137 -26.67 10.84 -13.34
CA GLU A 137 -26.09 9.50 -13.19
C GLU A 137 -25.59 9.35 -11.74
N ILE A 138 -26.41 8.71 -10.90
CA ILE A 138 -26.05 8.40 -9.51
C ILE A 138 -24.91 7.38 -9.57
N ALA A 139 -23.68 7.89 -9.51
CA ALA A 139 -22.49 7.06 -9.34
C ALA A 139 -22.58 6.39 -7.97
N THR A 140 -22.71 5.07 -7.97
CA THR A 140 -22.75 4.27 -6.75
C THR A 140 -21.33 3.92 -6.32
N ASP A 141 -21.09 3.64 -5.03
CA ASP A 141 -19.76 3.23 -4.57
C ASP A 141 -19.24 1.97 -5.32
N VAL A 142 -20.15 1.13 -5.79
CA VAL A 142 -19.86 -0.07 -6.61
C VAL A 142 -19.19 0.28 -7.95
N ASP A 143 -19.46 1.45 -8.52
CA ASP A 143 -18.85 1.95 -9.76
C ASP A 143 -17.36 2.35 -9.59
N TYR A 144 -16.89 2.47 -8.34
CA TYR A 144 -15.48 2.73 -7.99
C TYR A 144 -14.74 1.46 -7.53
N ILE A 145 -15.45 0.39 -7.18
CA ILE A 145 -14.84 -0.89 -6.75
C ILE A 145 -14.31 -1.66 -7.97
N ALA A 146 -12.97 -1.81 -8.01
CA ALA A 146 -12.28 -2.59 -9.03
C ALA A 146 -12.78 -4.05 -9.08
N PRO A 147 -12.87 -4.68 -10.27
CA PRO A 147 -13.23 -6.10 -10.37
C PRO A 147 -12.27 -7.02 -9.59
N GLN A 148 -12.83 -7.87 -8.74
CA GLN A 148 -12.08 -8.78 -7.87
C GLN A 148 -12.48 -10.23 -8.16
N TYR A 149 -11.54 -11.17 -8.04
CA TYR A 149 -11.84 -12.59 -8.12
C TYR A 149 -12.65 -13.04 -6.88
N GLN A 150 -13.78 -13.69 -7.15
CA GLN A 150 -14.72 -14.23 -6.15
C GLN A 150 -14.47 -15.73 -5.83
N THR A 151 -13.34 -16.27 -6.28
CA THR A 151 -12.86 -17.64 -6.04
C THR A 151 -12.20 -17.78 -4.67
N SER A 152 -12.24 -18.98 -4.08
CA SER A 152 -11.60 -19.24 -2.78
C SER A 152 -10.08 -19.43 -2.91
N PHE A 153 -9.35 -19.30 -1.80
CA PHE A 153 -7.90 -19.49 -1.79
C PHE A 153 -7.46 -20.84 -2.38
N TRP A 154 -8.13 -21.93 -2.00
CA TRP A 154 -7.80 -23.28 -2.47
C TRP A 154 -8.00 -23.46 -3.98
N GLN A 155 -9.01 -22.81 -4.56
CA GLN A 155 -9.19 -22.78 -6.01
C GLN A 155 -8.04 -22.01 -6.67
N ASN A 156 -7.70 -20.84 -6.15
CA ASN A 156 -6.64 -19.98 -6.68
C ASN A 156 -5.24 -20.59 -6.53
N LEU A 157 -5.01 -21.46 -5.54
CA LEU A 157 -3.77 -22.23 -5.38
C LEU A 157 -3.49 -23.16 -6.56
N CYS A 158 -4.54 -23.60 -7.28
CA CYS A 158 -4.43 -24.36 -8.52
C CYS A 158 -4.36 -23.47 -9.78
N THR A 159 -4.25 -22.14 -9.64
CA THR A 159 -4.25 -21.18 -10.77
C THR A 159 -2.87 -20.55 -10.99
N LEU A 160 -2.47 -20.42 -12.26
CA LEU A 160 -1.15 -19.90 -12.63
C LEU A 160 -1.00 -18.40 -12.28
N GLN A 161 -2.09 -17.68 -12.07
CA GLN A 161 -2.14 -16.28 -11.63
C GLN A 161 -1.50 -16.09 -10.25
N LEU A 162 -1.86 -16.94 -9.27
CA LEU A 162 -1.33 -16.83 -7.90
C LEU A 162 0.15 -17.21 -7.85
N TRP A 163 0.54 -18.25 -8.59
CA TRP A 163 1.95 -18.64 -8.76
C TRP A 163 2.77 -17.58 -9.50
N SER A 164 2.18 -16.85 -10.45
CA SER A 164 2.85 -15.71 -11.11
C SER A 164 3.17 -14.59 -10.12
N ILE A 165 2.27 -14.28 -9.19
CA ILE A 165 2.52 -13.28 -8.13
C ILE A 165 3.64 -13.78 -7.21
N LEU A 166 3.59 -15.05 -6.77
CA LEU A 166 4.64 -15.65 -5.95
C LEU A 166 6.01 -15.59 -6.65
N TRP A 167 6.06 -15.90 -7.94
CA TRP A 167 7.29 -15.88 -8.73
C TRP A 167 7.87 -14.48 -8.91
N THR A 168 7.01 -13.49 -9.23
CA THR A 168 7.41 -12.07 -9.28
C THR A 168 8.01 -11.62 -7.96
N MET A 169 7.37 -11.95 -6.83
CA MET A 169 7.88 -11.62 -5.50
C MET A 169 9.22 -12.31 -5.22
N PHE A 170 9.33 -13.60 -5.52
CA PHE A 170 10.53 -14.39 -5.29
C PHE A 170 11.75 -13.81 -6.04
N CYS A 171 11.59 -13.44 -7.30
CA CYS A 171 12.68 -12.88 -8.10
C CYS A 171 13.00 -11.43 -7.75
N GLY A 172 11.97 -10.58 -7.62
CA GLY A 172 12.13 -9.14 -7.37
C GLY A 172 12.62 -8.87 -5.96
N VAL A 173 11.79 -9.20 -4.96
CA VAL A 173 12.12 -9.01 -3.55
C VAL A 173 13.36 -9.83 -3.16
N GLY A 174 13.55 -11.01 -3.75
CA GLY A 174 14.76 -11.80 -3.52
C GLY A 174 16.05 -11.15 -3.97
N ALA A 175 16.07 -10.49 -5.14
CA ALA A 175 17.22 -9.73 -5.59
C ALA A 175 17.43 -8.45 -4.76
N GLU A 176 16.33 -7.80 -4.34
CA GLU A 176 16.39 -6.68 -3.39
C GLU A 176 17.00 -7.10 -2.05
N PHE A 177 16.64 -8.27 -1.51
CA PHE A 177 17.25 -8.84 -0.30
C PHE A 177 18.76 -9.00 -0.45
N VAL A 178 19.24 -9.57 -1.56
CA VAL A 178 20.67 -9.75 -1.79
C VAL A 178 21.40 -8.41 -1.85
N ILE A 179 20.87 -7.44 -2.60
CA ILE A 179 21.49 -6.12 -2.76
C ILE A 179 21.49 -5.33 -1.44
N ILE A 180 20.37 -5.32 -0.71
CA ILE A 180 20.20 -4.48 0.48
C ILE A 180 20.94 -5.05 1.68
N PHE A 181 20.79 -6.35 1.99
CA PHE A 181 21.41 -6.94 3.19
C PHE A 181 22.92 -7.18 3.03
N ASN A 182 23.42 -7.31 1.79
CA ASN A 182 24.86 -7.47 1.52
C ASN A 182 25.51 -6.20 0.93
N ALA A 183 24.88 -5.04 1.06
CA ALA A 183 25.29 -3.79 0.39
C ALA A 183 26.79 -3.46 0.56
N ARG A 184 27.36 -3.67 1.77
CA ARG A 184 28.80 -3.45 2.03
C ARG A 184 29.68 -4.43 1.24
N PHE A 185 29.34 -5.71 1.22
CA PHE A 185 30.09 -6.73 0.46
C PHE A 185 29.98 -6.50 -1.04
N LEU A 186 28.78 -6.18 -1.54
CA LEU A 186 28.52 -5.89 -2.94
C LEU A 186 29.29 -4.65 -3.42
N TYR A 187 29.18 -3.54 -2.68
CA TYR A 187 29.91 -2.31 -2.98
C TYR A 187 31.44 -2.54 -2.94
N GLY A 188 31.93 -3.24 -1.92
CA GLY A 188 33.35 -3.53 -1.78
C GLY A 188 33.91 -4.39 -2.91
N ALA A 189 33.20 -5.45 -3.29
CA ALA A 189 33.60 -6.37 -4.37
C ALA A 189 33.58 -5.72 -5.77
N LEU A 190 32.68 -4.75 -6.00
CA LEU A 190 32.59 -4.02 -7.27
C LEU A 190 33.56 -2.82 -7.34
N ASN A 191 33.98 -2.28 -6.20
CA ASN A 191 34.95 -1.19 -6.04
C ASN A 191 36.40 -1.67 -5.82
N GLY A 192 36.63 -2.96 -5.56
CA GLY A 192 37.97 -3.52 -5.36
C GLY A 192 38.59 -3.32 -3.96
N ALA A 193 37.83 -2.79 -3.00
CA ALA A 193 38.35 -2.37 -1.70
C ALA A 193 37.29 -2.42 -0.60
N ALA A 194 37.72 -2.53 0.67
CA ALA A 194 36.84 -2.47 1.83
C ALA A 194 36.08 -1.11 1.88
N PRO A 195 34.74 -1.10 2.03
CA PRO A 195 33.99 0.15 2.19
C PRO A 195 34.22 0.75 3.57
N ASP A 196 34.62 2.02 3.59
CA ASP A 196 34.68 2.84 4.81
C ASP A 196 33.33 2.90 5.53
N ASP A 197 33.34 3.11 6.84
CA ASP A 197 32.14 3.15 7.66
C ASP A 197 31.21 4.32 7.30
N THR A 198 31.74 5.43 6.77
CA THR A 198 30.91 6.52 6.23
C THR A 198 30.09 6.08 5.02
N VAL A 199 30.64 5.22 4.15
CA VAL A 199 29.92 4.62 3.01
C VAL A 199 28.90 3.59 3.51
N GLY A 200 29.24 2.80 4.54
CA GLY A 200 28.31 1.90 5.21
C GLY A 200 27.09 2.61 5.79
N ALA A 201 27.30 3.76 6.46
CA ALA A 201 26.23 4.61 6.97
C ALA A 201 25.39 5.21 5.82
N LEU A 202 26.04 5.70 4.77
CA LEU A 202 25.35 6.26 3.59
C LEU A 202 24.46 5.22 2.89
N LEU A 203 24.93 3.98 2.73
CA LEU A 203 24.12 2.89 2.16
C LEU A 203 22.86 2.62 3.01
N THR A 204 22.99 2.57 4.34
CA THR A 204 21.83 2.43 5.24
C THR A 204 20.82 3.58 5.08
N VAL A 205 21.30 4.82 4.94
CA VAL A 205 20.45 6.00 4.76
C VAL A 205 19.78 6.03 3.38
N ILE A 206 20.50 5.67 2.31
CA ILE A 206 19.92 5.52 0.97
C ILE A 206 18.84 4.43 0.97
N ASN A 207 19.04 3.31 1.70
CA ASN A 207 18.03 2.28 1.86
C ASN A 207 16.77 2.81 2.57
N GLY A 208 16.94 3.46 3.72
CA GLY A 208 15.81 4.02 4.49
C GLY A 208 15.01 5.06 3.70
N VAL A 209 15.70 6.01 3.08
CA VAL A 209 15.04 7.11 2.35
C VAL A 209 14.48 6.68 1.01
N GLY A 210 15.21 5.89 0.21
CA GLY A 210 14.68 5.39 -1.06
C GLY A 210 13.47 4.48 -0.83
N SER A 211 13.48 3.64 0.22
CA SER A 211 12.31 2.86 0.60
C SER A 211 11.11 3.74 1.00
N ALA A 212 11.33 4.81 1.76
CA ALA A 212 10.27 5.77 2.10
C ALA A 212 9.70 6.49 0.86
N VAL A 213 10.58 6.95 -0.04
CA VAL A 213 10.20 7.60 -1.31
C VAL A 213 9.43 6.63 -2.22
N GLY A 214 9.87 5.38 -2.35
CA GLY A 214 9.19 4.34 -3.12
C GLY A 214 7.79 4.04 -2.60
N ARG A 215 7.60 4.00 -1.27
CA ARG A 215 6.28 3.84 -0.64
C ARG A 215 5.35 5.03 -0.94
N LEU A 216 5.85 6.26 -0.77
CA LEU A 216 5.09 7.48 -1.09
C LEU A 216 4.74 7.57 -2.58
N ALA A 217 5.66 7.18 -3.46
CA ALA A 217 5.42 7.11 -4.91
C ALA A 217 4.31 6.11 -5.24
N MET A 218 4.27 4.95 -4.58
CA MET A 218 3.16 4.00 -4.74
C MET A 218 1.82 4.55 -4.21
N SER A 219 1.81 5.22 -3.05
CA SER A 219 0.59 5.86 -2.54
C SER A 219 0.09 7.00 -3.45
N TYR A 220 0.99 7.78 -4.05
CA TYR A 220 0.62 8.79 -5.04
C TYR A 220 0.09 8.14 -6.33
N PHE A 221 0.75 7.08 -6.81
CA PHE A 221 0.31 6.29 -7.96
C PHE A 221 -1.08 5.67 -7.73
N GLU A 222 -1.35 5.21 -6.51
CA GLU A 222 -2.67 4.75 -6.10
C GLU A 222 -3.71 5.87 -6.22
N VAL A 223 -3.53 7.00 -5.55
CA VAL A 223 -4.48 8.14 -5.63
C VAL A 223 -4.72 8.60 -7.08
N TRP A 224 -3.66 8.65 -7.89
CA TRP A 224 -3.75 9.03 -9.31
C TRP A 224 -4.52 8.02 -10.17
N THR A 225 -4.45 6.71 -9.86
CA THR A 225 -5.16 5.67 -10.61
C THR A 225 -6.56 5.36 -10.06
N GLN A 226 -6.82 5.61 -8.78
CA GLN A 226 -8.09 5.27 -8.12
C GLN A 226 -9.17 6.37 -8.19
N ASN A 227 -8.79 7.65 -8.36
CA ASN A 227 -9.74 8.77 -8.50
C ASN A 227 -10.48 8.82 -9.86
N LYS A 228 -10.70 7.68 -10.50
CA LYS A 228 -11.40 7.54 -11.79
C LYS A 228 -12.47 6.46 -11.67
N LYS A 229 -13.55 6.58 -12.46
CA LYS A 229 -14.54 5.50 -12.61
C LYS A 229 -13.83 4.19 -12.99
N ALA A 230 -14.33 3.04 -12.52
CA ALA A 230 -13.64 1.75 -12.71
C ALA A 230 -13.42 1.36 -14.19
N GLU A 231 -14.22 1.92 -15.11
CA GLU A 231 -14.11 1.77 -16.57
C GLU A 231 -12.86 2.46 -17.19
N ASP A 232 -12.46 3.62 -16.67
CA ASP A 232 -11.29 4.41 -17.13
C ASP A 232 -10.02 4.15 -16.31
N ARG A 233 -10.09 3.26 -15.31
CA ARG A 233 -9.00 2.98 -14.38
C ARG A 233 -7.98 2.01 -14.97
N MET A 234 -6.69 2.34 -14.81
CA MET A 234 -5.61 1.37 -15.09
C MET A 234 -5.64 0.23 -14.07
N PRO A 235 -5.59 -1.06 -14.50
CA PRO A 235 -5.56 -2.20 -13.60
C PRO A 235 -4.36 -2.16 -12.65
N ILE A 236 -4.59 -2.43 -11.36
CA ILE A 236 -3.57 -2.34 -10.30
C ILE A 236 -2.33 -3.20 -10.58
N THR A 237 -2.46 -4.26 -11.37
CA THR A 237 -1.36 -5.13 -11.80
C THR A 237 -0.26 -4.39 -12.56
N ILE A 238 -0.53 -3.21 -13.14
CA ILE A 238 0.51 -2.38 -13.77
C ILE A 238 1.56 -1.89 -12.76
N SER A 239 1.21 -1.82 -11.46
CA SER A 239 2.14 -1.41 -10.40
C SER A 239 3.28 -2.41 -10.17
N PHE A 240 3.11 -3.70 -10.49
CA PHE A 240 4.19 -4.71 -10.39
C PHE A 240 5.36 -4.43 -11.35
N PHE A 241 5.14 -3.71 -12.46
CA PHE A 241 6.21 -3.41 -13.39
C PHE A 241 7.23 -2.43 -12.82
N VAL A 242 6.81 -1.46 -12.00
CA VAL A 242 7.70 -0.43 -11.43
C VAL A 242 8.85 -1.05 -10.62
N PRO A 243 8.63 -1.88 -9.58
CA PRO A 243 9.73 -2.48 -8.82
C PRO A 243 10.55 -3.45 -9.69
N THR A 244 9.92 -4.22 -10.58
CA THR A 244 10.63 -5.11 -11.52
C THR A 244 11.56 -4.32 -12.48
N TRP A 245 11.15 -3.16 -12.97
CA TRP A 245 12.03 -2.27 -13.73
C TRP A 245 13.15 -1.69 -12.85
N CYS A 246 12.84 -1.22 -11.64
CA CYS A 246 13.85 -0.70 -10.71
C CYS A 246 14.94 -1.74 -10.42
N ILE A 247 14.58 -2.99 -10.12
CA ILE A 247 15.55 -4.03 -9.79
C ILE A 247 16.36 -4.49 -11.03
N ILE A 248 15.74 -4.61 -12.21
CA ILE A 248 16.46 -4.91 -13.47
C ILE A 248 17.46 -3.80 -13.78
N ILE A 249 17.02 -2.54 -13.77
CA ILE A 249 17.88 -1.38 -14.01
C ILE A 249 19.01 -1.32 -12.97
N SER A 250 18.69 -1.52 -11.69
CA SER A 250 19.69 -1.54 -10.62
C SER A 250 20.77 -2.61 -10.84
N ILE A 251 20.39 -3.86 -11.15
CA ILE A 251 21.35 -4.94 -11.40
C ILE A 251 22.23 -4.63 -12.64
N VAL A 252 21.64 -4.12 -13.72
CA VAL A 252 22.40 -3.68 -14.91
C VAL A 252 23.39 -2.57 -14.55
N LEU A 253 22.97 -1.59 -13.75
CA LEU A 253 23.85 -0.52 -13.26
C LEU A 253 24.95 -1.06 -12.34
N PHE A 254 24.69 -2.05 -11.48
CA PHE A 254 25.72 -2.72 -10.67
C PHE A 254 26.76 -3.48 -11.51
N LEU A 255 26.34 -4.09 -12.63
CA LEU A 255 27.24 -4.81 -13.54
C LEU A 255 28.09 -3.87 -14.39
N VAL A 256 27.55 -2.72 -14.80
CA VAL A 256 28.20 -1.78 -15.74
C VAL A 256 29.02 -0.70 -15.02
N LEU A 257 28.53 -0.14 -13.91
CA LEU A 257 29.14 1.06 -13.31
C LEU A 257 30.40 0.74 -12.48
N PRO A 258 31.43 1.61 -12.53
CA PRO A 258 32.59 1.55 -11.63
C PRO A 258 32.45 2.51 -10.43
N GLY A 259 33.03 2.10 -9.29
CA GLY A 259 33.32 2.98 -8.16
C GLY A 259 32.11 3.68 -7.54
N ARG A 260 32.21 5.00 -7.31
CA ARG A 260 31.20 5.77 -6.55
C ARG A 260 29.81 5.78 -7.20
N TRP A 261 29.73 5.53 -8.51
CA TRP A 261 28.47 5.44 -9.25
C TRP A 261 27.61 4.23 -8.84
N LEU A 262 28.16 3.22 -8.16
CA LEU A 262 27.41 2.10 -7.58
C LEU A 262 26.34 2.56 -6.56
N LEU A 263 26.50 3.75 -5.96
CA LEU A 263 25.47 4.34 -5.09
C LEU A 263 24.19 4.70 -5.86
N LEU A 264 24.29 5.03 -7.15
CA LEU A 264 23.11 5.25 -8.00
C LEU A 264 22.36 3.94 -8.22
N ALA A 265 23.08 2.85 -8.55
CA ALA A 265 22.50 1.52 -8.68
C ALA A 265 21.76 1.10 -7.40
N PHE A 266 22.39 1.31 -6.25
CA PHE A 266 21.79 1.04 -4.93
C PHE A 266 20.57 1.92 -4.63
N THR A 267 20.59 3.20 -5.03
CA THR A 267 19.45 4.12 -4.88
C THR A 267 18.23 3.64 -5.67
N VAL A 268 18.41 3.13 -6.89
CA VAL A 268 17.32 2.58 -7.70
C VAL A 268 16.74 1.31 -7.07
N ALA A 269 17.57 0.40 -6.54
CA ALA A 269 17.08 -0.78 -5.82
C ALA A 269 16.30 -0.41 -4.54
N SER A 270 16.80 0.56 -3.77
CA SER A 270 16.14 1.06 -2.56
C SER A 270 14.73 1.61 -2.85
N LEU A 271 14.59 2.39 -3.93
CA LEU A 271 13.30 2.90 -4.40
C LEU A 271 12.36 1.76 -4.85
N GLY A 272 12.89 0.78 -5.58
CA GLY A 272 12.19 -0.45 -5.95
C GLY A 272 11.59 -1.17 -4.74
N ASN A 273 12.43 -1.45 -3.73
CA ASN A 273 12.03 -2.11 -2.47
C ASN A 273 10.92 -1.34 -1.73
N GLY A 274 11.01 -0.02 -1.68
CA GLY A 274 9.94 0.83 -1.13
C GLY A 274 8.61 0.64 -1.85
N PHE A 275 8.64 0.72 -3.18
CA PHE A 275 7.46 0.58 -4.02
C PHE A 275 6.88 -0.84 -3.95
N CYS A 276 7.74 -1.87 -4.02
CA CYS A 276 7.36 -3.27 -3.96
C CYS A 276 6.65 -3.63 -2.65
N ALA A 277 7.15 -3.14 -1.50
CA ALA A 277 6.53 -3.36 -0.20
C ALA A 277 5.07 -2.87 -0.15
N SER A 278 4.78 -1.69 -0.72
CA SER A 278 3.41 -1.17 -0.82
C SER A 278 2.56 -1.97 -1.82
N VAL A 279 3.11 -2.30 -3.00
CA VAL A 279 2.41 -3.05 -4.06
C VAL A 279 1.95 -4.43 -3.57
N THR A 280 2.80 -5.17 -2.85
CA THR A 280 2.48 -6.52 -2.35
C THR A 280 1.18 -6.55 -1.54
N ILE A 281 1.02 -5.60 -0.61
CA ILE A 281 -0.16 -5.52 0.25
C ILE A 281 -1.39 -5.09 -0.57
N LEU A 282 -1.26 -4.03 -1.36
CA LEU A 282 -2.39 -3.42 -2.05
C LEU A 282 -2.92 -4.28 -3.21
N ALA A 283 -2.03 -4.81 -4.06
CA ALA A 283 -2.44 -5.56 -5.24
C ALA A 283 -3.14 -6.86 -4.84
N LEU A 284 -2.66 -7.58 -3.82
CA LEU A 284 -3.30 -8.82 -3.35
C LEU A 284 -4.68 -8.57 -2.73
N ARG A 285 -4.87 -7.48 -1.99
CA ARG A 285 -6.19 -7.06 -1.47
C ARG A 285 -7.14 -6.53 -2.54
N THR A 286 -6.60 -5.94 -3.61
CA THR A 286 -7.39 -5.42 -4.73
C THR A 286 -7.84 -6.53 -5.69
N ILE A 287 -7.01 -7.56 -5.92
CA ILE A 287 -7.26 -8.62 -6.90
C ILE A 287 -8.20 -9.70 -6.37
N TYR A 288 -8.16 -10.03 -5.08
CA TYR A 288 -8.94 -11.14 -4.48
C TYR A 288 -9.94 -10.63 -3.43
N ALA A 289 -11.24 -10.90 -3.63
CA ALA A 289 -12.28 -10.53 -2.67
C ALA A 289 -12.35 -11.50 -1.49
N LYS A 290 -12.26 -12.81 -1.76
CA LYS A 290 -12.31 -13.86 -0.73
C LYS A 290 -10.92 -14.23 -0.24
N ASP A 291 -10.81 -14.50 1.06
CA ASP A 291 -9.56 -14.89 1.71
C ASP A 291 -8.34 -13.97 1.40
N PRO A 292 -8.46 -12.62 1.34
CA PRO A 292 -7.35 -11.76 0.91
C PRO A 292 -6.11 -11.92 1.80
N ALA A 293 -6.29 -12.21 3.09
CA ALA A 293 -5.20 -12.51 4.02
C ALA A 293 -4.43 -13.80 3.67
N LYS A 294 -5.10 -14.86 3.17
CA LYS A 294 -4.44 -16.11 2.76
C LYS A 294 -3.63 -15.90 1.48
N HIS A 295 -4.19 -15.18 0.51
CA HIS A 295 -3.49 -14.79 -0.72
C HIS A 295 -2.28 -13.89 -0.42
N TYR A 296 -2.43 -12.92 0.48
CA TYR A 296 -1.32 -12.09 0.97
C TYR A 296 -0.20 -12.93 1.60
N ASN A 297 -0.54 -13.79 2.57
CA ASN A 297 0.45 -14.63 3.24
C ASN A 297 1.14 -15.60 2.27
N PHE A 298 0.41 -16.17 1.30
CA PHE A 298 1.02 -17.00 0.25
C PHE A 298 2.05 -16.21 -0.56
N GLY A 299 1.70 -15.02 -1.07
CA GLY A 299 2.66 -14.14 -1.74
C GLY A 299 3.86 -13.77 -0.86
N TYR A 300 3.63 -13.53 0.44
CA TYR A 300 4.67 -13.18 1.41
C TYR A 300 5.65 -14.33 1.71
N ASN A 301 5.26 -15.60 1.51
CA ASN A 301 6.18 -16.74 1.66
C ASN A 301 7.36 -16.66 0.68
N ALA A 302 7.21 -15.97 -0.46
CA ALA A 302 8.30 -15.72 -1.39
C ALA A 302 9.51 -15.02 -0.75
N LEU A 303 9.32 -14.19 0.28
CA LEU A 303 10.42 -13.51 0.99
C LEU A 303 11.35 -14.52 1.67
N TRP A 304 10.79 -15.44 2.46
CA TRP A 304 11.59 -16.42 3.21
C TRP A 304 12.23 -17.44 2.27
N ILE A 305 11.51 -17.86 1.22
CA ILE A 305 12.03 -18.74 0.17
C ILE A 305 13.21 -18.05 -0.55
N ALA A 306 13.11 -16.77 -0.87
CA ALA A 306 14.19 -16.02 -1.51
C ALA A 306 15.36 -15.73 -0.56
N ALA A 307 15.10 -15.45 0.73
CA ALA A 307 16.15 -15.28 1.73
C ALA A 307 17.00 -16.55 1.90
N ILE A 308 16.40 -17.74 1.75
CA ILE A 308 17.11 -19.01 1.76
C ILE A 308 17.80 -19.25 0.41
N LEU A 309 17.05 -19.29 -0.70
CA LEU A 309 17.56 -19.75 -2.00
C LEU A 309 18.45 -18.72 -2.70
N LEU A 310 18.06 -17.43 -2.70
CA LEU A 310 18.80 -16.38 -3.41
C LEU A 310 19.84 -15.72 -2.52
N ASN A 311 19.50 -15.41 -1.26
CA ASN A 311 20.44 -14.74 -0.36
C ASN A 311 21.41 -15.70 0.32
N ARG A 312 20.95 -16.74 1.03
CA ARG A 312 21.87 -17.68 1.69
C ARG A 312 22.59 -18.58 0.68
N VAL A 313 21.87 -19.28 -0.19
CA VAL A 313 22.46 -20.29 -1.09
C VAL A 313 23.14 -19.64 -2.31
N LEU A 314 22.40 -18.96 -3.18
CA LEU A 314 22.96 -18.42 -4.44
C LEU A 314 24.03 -17.34 -4.20
N PHE A 315 23.79 -16.38 -3.31
CA PHE A 315 24.78 -15.33 -3.03
C PHE A 315 25.79 -15.76 -1.96
N GLY A 316 25.33 -16.16 -0.77
CA GLY A 316 26.19 -16.45 0.38
C GLY A 316 27.20 -17.57 0.14
N GLU A 317 26.75 -18.77 -0.24
CA GLU A 317 27.65 -19.91 -0.49
C GLU A 317 28.55 -19.66 -1.71
N TYR A 318 28.03 -19.03 -2.78
CA TYR A 318 28.86 -18.67 -3.94
C TYR A 318 29.98 -17.69 -3.57
N TYR A 319 29.65 -16.65 -2.80
CA TYR A 319 30.63 -15.66 -2.34
C TYR A 319 31.70 -16.31 -1.45
N ALA A 320 31.31 -17.20 -0.53
CA ALA A 320 32.24 -17.96 0.31
C ALA A 320 33.17 -18.85 -0.53
N VAL A 321 32.63 -19.67 -1.43
CA VAL A 321 33.42 -20.55 -2.32
C VAL A 321 34.42 -19.77 -3.18
N GLN A 322 34.08 -18.57 -3.64
CA GLN A 322 35.01 -17.73 -4.41
C GLN A 322 36.04 -17.01 -3.53
N ALA A 323 35.69 -16.67 -2.28
CA ALA A 323 36.63 -16.13 -1.30
C ALA A 323 37.69 -17.18 -0.91
N ASP A 324 37.27 -18.42 -0.65
CA ASP A 324 38.14 -19.56 -0.33
C ASP A 324 39.10 -19.88 -1.49
N LYS A 325 38.62 -19.89 -2.74
CA LYS A 325 39.46 -20.06 -3.94
C LYS A 325 40.54 -18.99 -4.12
N LEU A 326 40.31 -17.80 -3.59
CA LEU A 326 41.25 -16.69 -3.60
C LEU A 326 42.12 -16.64 -2.32
N GLY A 327 41.90 -17.54 -1.35
CA GLY A 327 42.61 -17.58 -0.08
C GLY A 327 42.32 -16.38 0.83
N VAL A 328 41.19 -15.68 0.65
CA VAL A 328 40.84 -14.46 1.39
C VAL A 328 39.58 -14.64 2.23
N LYS A 329 39.56 -14.08 3.44
CA LYS A 329 38.39 -14.11 4.33
C LYS A 329 37.19 -13.28 3.82
N VAL A 330 37.46 -12.25 3.03
CA VAL A 330 36.44 -11.37 2.42
C VAL A 330 36.88 -11.09 0.99
N CYS A 331 36.04 -11.43 0.01
CA CYS A 331 36.36 -11.24 -1.39
C CYS A 331 36.00 -9.82 -1.87
N TYR A 332 37.02 -9.07 -2.28
CA TYR A 332 36.87 -7.76 -2.94
C TYR A 332 37.01 -7.82 -4.47
N SER A 333 36.89 -9.00 -5.08
CA SER A 333 36.90 -9.17 -6.54
C SER A 333 35.49 -9.24 -7.12
N ARG A 334 35.29 -8.64 -8.31
CA ARG A 334 34.01 -8.66 -9.05
C ARG A 334 33.49 -10.07 -9.28
N VAL A 335 34.39 -11.05 -9.47
CA VAL A 335 34.07 -12.47 -9.71
C VAL A 335 33.17 -13.05 -8.61
N CYS A 336 33.31 -12.60 -7.37
CA CYS A 336 32.55 -13.12 -6.23
C CYS A 336 31.08 -12.66 -6.18
N VAL A 337 30.70 -11.65 -6.96
CA VAL A 337 29.33 -11.08 -6.95
C VAL A 337 28.69 -11.03 -8.33
N GLN A 338 29.47 -11.03 -9.42
CA GLN A 338 28.98 -10.89 -10.78
C GLN A 338 28.05 -12.05 -11.22
N THR A 339 28.38 -13.31 -10.92
CA THR A 339 27.54 -14.45 -11.31
C THR A 339 26.19 -14.46 -10.59
N PRO A 340 26.09 -14.30 -9.24
CA PRO A 340 24.81 -14.13 -8.56
C PRO A 340 23.97 -12.98 -9.14
N LEU A 341 24.57 -11.82 -9.44
CA LEU A 341 23.87 -10.70 -10.08
C LEU A 341 23.30 -11.08 -11.46
N ILE A 342 24.05 -11.77 -12.31
CA ILE A 342 23.58 -12.20 -13.63
C ILE A 342 22.44 -13.22 -13.52
N VAL A 343 22.51 -14.16 -12.58
CA VAL A 343 21.43 -15.12 -12.31
C VAL A 343 20.16 -14.38 -11.84
N MET A 344 20.29 -13.44 -10.92
CA MET A 344 19.17 -12.62 -10.44
C MET A 344 18.59 -11.71 -11.54
N LEU A 345 19.41 -11.22 -12.47
CA LEU A 345 18.94 -10.48 -13.65
C LEU A 345 18.06 -11.37 -14.53
N ALA A 346 18.51 -12.59 -14.84
CA ALA A 346 17.74 -13.55 -15.63
C ALA A 346 16.40 -13.91 -14.95
N LEU A 347 16.43 -14.17 -13.63
CA LEU A 347 15.22 -14.38 -12.83
C LEU A 347 14.26 -13.20 -12.92
N ASN A 348 14.76 -11.96 -12.80
CA ASN A 348 13.91 -10.77 -12.90
C ASN A 348 13.34 -10.52 -14.30
N VAL A 349 14.03 -10.93 -15.37
CA VAL A 349 13.44 -10.97 -16.73
C VAL A 349 12.28 -11.97 -16.80
N THR A 350 12.36 -13.13 -16.13
CA THR A 350 11.21 -14.06 -16.07
C THR A 350 10.05 -13.49 -15.23
N ALA A 351 10.34 -12.79 -14.13
CA ALA A 351 9.32 -12.07 -13.35
C ALA A 351 8.63 -10.96 -14.16
N PHE A 352 9.35 -10.26 -15.04
CA PHE A 352 8.74 -9.32 -15.99
C PHE A 352 7.73 -10.03 -16.91
N VAL A 353 8.04 -11.23 -17.41
CA VAL A 353 7.10 -12.04 -18.21
C VAL A 353 5.89 -12.47 -17.37
N SER A 354 6.09 -12.87 -16.10
CA SER A 354 5.00 -13.17 -15.17
C SER A 354 4.09 -11.96 -14.91
N ASN A 355 4.65 -10.74 -14.83
CA ASN A 355 3.88 -9.50 -14.72
C ASN A 355 3.06 -9.23 -15.98
N VAL A 356 3.62 -9.45 -17.18
CA VAL A 356 2.88 -9.34 -18.46
C VAL A 356 1.72 -10.33 -18.50
N TYR A 357 1.96 -11.59 -18.14
CA TYR A 357 0.90 -12.61 -18.06
C TYR A 357 -0.21 -12.20 -17.08
N LEU A 358 0.15 -11.88 -15.84
CA LEU A 358 -0.80 -11.46 -14.79
C LEU A 358 -1.60 -10.23 -15.22
N HIS A 359 -0.95 -9.23 -15.81
CA HIS A 359 -1.58 -8.02 -16.29
C HIS A 359 -2.57 -8.30 -17.42
N ILE A 360 -2.21 -9.11 -18.42
CA ILE A 360 -3.11 -9.47 -19.53
C ILE A 360 -4.32 -10.25 -19.01
N VAL A 361 -4.11 -11.26 -18.15
CA VAL A 361 -5.20 -12.10 -17.62
C VAL A 361 -6.15 -11.28 -16.75
N TYR A 362 -5.64 -10.49 -15.80
CA TYR A 362 -6.46 -9.65 -14.95
C TYR A 362 -7.15 -8.52 -15.72
N SER A 363 -6.51 -7.92 -16.73
CA SER A 363 -7.15 -6.90 -17.58
C SER A 363 -8.29 -7.48 -18.41
N ARG A 364 -8.14 -8.70 -18.94
CA ARG A 364 -9.23 -9.42 -19.65
C ARG A 364 -10.39 -9.76 -18.73
N PHE A 365 -10.11 -10.21 -17.51
CA PHE A 365 -11.12 -10.43 -16.47
C PHE A 365 -11.85 -9.13 -16.11
N SER A 366 -11.10 -8.05 -15.82
CA SER A 366 -11.66 -6.74 -15.46
C SER A 366 -12.59 -6.18 -16.53
N ARG A 367 -12.20 -6.26 -17.82
CA ARG A 367 -13.06 -5.82 -18.93
C ARG A 367 -14.38 -6.58 -18.98
N ARG A 368 -14.33 -7.92 -18.96
CA ARG A 368 -15.55 -8.76 -18.97
C ARG A 368 -16.50 -8.41 -17.83
N VAL A 369 -15.99 -8.28 -16.60
CA VAL A 369 -16.83 -7.93 -15.43
C VAL A 369 -17.41 -6.52 -15.54
N LEU A 370 -16.68 -5.56 -16.13
CA LEU A 370 -17.19 -4.21 -16.38
C LEU A 370 -18.25 -4.20 -17.49
N ASP A 371 -18.04 -4.95 -18.57
CA ASP A 371 -19.02 -5.15 -19.65
C ASP A 371 -20.32 -5.78 -19.12
N GLU A 372 -20.21 -6.79 -18.25
CA GLU A 372 -21.34 -7.43 -17.55
C GLU A 372 -22.08 -6.45 -16.62
N ARG A 373 -21.35 -5.68 -15.80
CA ARG A 373 -21.95 -4.62 -14.95
C ARG A 373 -22.69 -3.57 -15.79
N ALA A 374 -22.11 -3.13 -16.90
CA ALA A 374 -22.74 -2.18 -17.81
C ALA A 374 -24.00 -2.75 -18.48
N ALA A 375 -24.00 -4.03 -18.85
CA ALA A 375 -25.17 -4.72 -19.39
C ALA A 375 -26.31 -4.80 -18.36
N VAL A 376 -26.01 -5.18 -17.12
CA VAL A 376 -27.00 -5.22 -16.02
C VAL A 376 -27.54 -3.81 -15.71
N LYS A 377 -26.68 -2.79 -15.63
CA LYS A 377 -27.09 -1.39 -15.43
C LYS A 377 -28.09 -0.94 -16.51
N ARG A 378 -27.83 -1.26 -17.78
CA ARG A 378 -28.75 -0.97 -18.91
C ARG A 378 -30.09 -1.71 -18.79
N GLN A 379 -30.08 -2.99 -18.42
CA GLN A 379 -31.31 -3.78 -18.22
C GLN A 379 -32.18 -3.20 -17.10
N CYS A 380 -31.59 -2.86 -15.95
CA CYS A 380 -32.32 -2.24 -14.84
C CYS A 380 -32.91 -0.86 -15.23
N LEU A 381 -32.17 -0.04 -15.98
CA LEU A 381 -32.68 1.24 -16.48
C LEU A 381 -33.84 1.07 -17.46
N GLN A 382 -33.78 0.08 -18.35
CA GLN A 382 -34.87 -0.25 -19.28
C GLN A 382 -36.12 -0.75 -18.55
N GLN A 383 -35.96 -1.58 -17.52
CA GLN A 383 -37.07 -2.05 -16.68
C GLN A 383 -37.71 -0.90 -15.88
N ALA A 384 -36.91 0.01 -15.33
CA ALA A 384 -37.41 1.18 -14.60
C ALA A 384 -38.16 2.17 -15.52
N ALA A 385 -37.68 2.38 -16.75
CA ALA A 385 -38.37 3.19 -17.74
C ALA A 385 -39.73 2.58 -18.13
N ALA A 386 -39.77 1.29 -18.47
CA ALA A 386 -41.00 0.58 -18.83
C ALA A 386 -42.04 0.58 -17.68
N ALA A 387 -41.61 0.41 -16.43
CA ALA A 387 -42.50 0.49 -15.26
C ALA A 387 -43.07 1.90 -15.03
N THR A 388 -42.34 2.95 -15.44
CA THR A 388 -42.78 4.34 -15.36
C THR A 388 -43.83 4.65 -16.43
N GLU A 389 -43.57 4.24 -17.68
CA GLU A 389 -44.54 4.34 -18.79
C GLU A 389 -45.85 3.58 -18.47
N GLU A 390 -45.77 2.40 -17.85
CA GLU A 390 -46.96 1.64 -17.45
C GLU A 390 -47.74 2.26 -16.28
N GLN A 391 -47.13 3.19 -15.52
CA GLN A 391 -47.82 4.01 -14.52
C GLN A 391 -48.48 5.26 -15.13
N GLU A 392 -47.82 5.94 -16.08
CA GLU A 392 -48.38 7.11 -16.77
C GLU A 392 -49.59 6.75 -17.65
N VAL A 393 -49.64 5.54 -18.23
CA VAL A 393 -50.77 5.06 -19.06
C VAL A 393 -52.01 4.66 -18.23
N LYS A 394 -51.90 4.56 -16.90
CA LYS A 394 -53.00 4.15 -15.99
C LYS A 394 -53.67 5.33 -15.27
N LEU A 395 -53.32 6.56 -15.62
CA LEU A 395 -53.77 7.81 -14.98
C LEU A 395 -54.50 8.72 -15.98
#